data_AF-A0A1Q3EQI3-F1
#
_entry.id   AF-A0A1Q3EQI3-F1
#
_cell.length_a   1.000
_cell.length_b   1.000
_cell.length_c   1.000
_cell.angle_alpha   90.00
_cell.angle_beta   90.00
_cell.angle_gamma   90.00
#
_symmetry.space_group_name_H-M   'P 1'
#
loop_
_entity.id
_entity.type
_entity.pdbx_description
1 polymer ?
#
loop_
_entity_poly.entity_id
_entity_poly.type
_entity_poly.pdbx_seq_one_letter_code
_entity_poly.pdbx_strand_id
1 'polypeptide(L)'
;MNYVDQDISAEIIKKGSPRDELSVIHGEEGHQIKYHTCSWQKTAALLFSEYICLAILSFPWSFSVLGMVPGVIVTCAVAASVQYTSLVLWKFCMKHPEARDVCDVGKIILGGSQIAYHFTAVMFLLNNVFIMVSQTTYIAGMSAFLNISYTLIGQITIPSPLFKKIAFSFAIPTIVYLGALYASVSARFVFFRVFSQSHHRHSNTAVAWMAWAGILIVLWVAAFIIAEIIPFFSDLLSLMSSLFDSWFGFIYWGLAYLILYPCNKRWNGFGRSVETLLNYFLVLFGLYILIAGTYVSVKTIIDSYHASLYGGVFSCVPNGI
;
A
#
# COMPACT_ATOMS: atom_id res chain seq x y z
N MET A 1 27.62 -15.55 -12.89
CA MET A 1 26.96 -14.74 -13.92
C MET A 1 26.64 -15.69 -15.06
N ASN A 2 25.44 -16.28 -15.06
CA ASN A 2 25.11 -17.42 -15.93
C ASN A 2 24.50 -16.92 -17.26
N TYR A 3 24.66 -17.70 -18.34
CA TYR A 3 24.13 -17.41 -19.69
C TYR A 3 22.65 -16.95 -19.71
N VAL A 4 21.82 -17.45 -18.77
CA VAL A 4 20.41 -17.05 -18.64
C VAL A 4 20.23 -15.59 -18.20
N ASP A 5 21.11 -15.04 -17.36
CA ASP A 5 21.07 -13.61 -16.98
C ASP A 5 21.44 -12.71 -18.16
N GLN A 6 22.27 -13.21 -19.08
CA GLN A 6 22.77 -12.45 -20.23
C GLN A 6 21.71 -12.35 -21.35
N ASP A 7 20.96 -13.43 -21.59
CA ASP A 7 19.82 -13.41 -22.52
C ASP A 7 18.66 -12.56 -21.98
N ILE A 8 18.37 -12.65 -20.67
CA ILE A 8 17.39 -11.79 -20.00
C ILE A 8 17.83 -10.32 -20.13
N SER A 9 19.09 -10.00 -19.88
CA SER A 9 19.62 -8.63 -20.02
C SER A 9 19.51 -8.09 -21.45
N ALA A 10 19.75 -8.92 -22.47
CA ALA A 10 19.66 -8.53 -23.88
C ALA A 10 18.20 -8.31 -24.34
N GLU A 11 17.26 -9.14 -23.87
CA GLU A 11 15.84 -9.00 -24.16
C GLU A 11 15.22 -7.77 -23.43
N ILE A 12 15.70 -7.47 -22.22
CA ILE A 12 15.40 -6.27 -21.44
C ILE A 12 15.82 -4.99 -22.18
N ILE A 13 17.05 -4.96 -22.74
CA ILE A 13 17.54 -3.80 -23.51
C ILE A 13 16.70 -3.57 -24.77
N LYS A 14 16.14 -4.65 -25.35
CA LYS A 14 15.32 -4.57 -26.56
C LYS A 14 13.91 -4.04 -26.29
N LYS A 15 13.27 -4.45 -25.18
CA LYS A 15 11.92 -3.99 -24.76
C LYS A 15 11.93 -2.63 -24.03
N GLY A 16 13.03 -2.29 -23.37
CA GLY A 16 13.31 -0.93 -22.89
C GLY A 16 13.93 -0.04 -23.97
N SER A 17 13.88 -0.43 -25.25
CA SER A 17 14.40 0.40 -26.33
C SER A 17 13.59 1.70 -26.39
N PRO A 18 14.23 2.86 -26.55
CA PRO A 18 13.55 4.14 -26.69
C PRO A 18 12.43 4.13 -27.73
N ARG A 19 12.46 3.21 -28.71
CA ARG A 19 11.45 3.09 -29.78
C ARG A 19 10.07 2.63 -29.31
N ASP A 20 9.96 1.73 -28.34
CA ASP A 20 8.66 1.20 -27.89
C ASP A 20 7.95 2.19 -26.96
N GLU A 21 8.68 2.79 -26.01
CA GLU A 21 8.16 3.90 -25.19
C GLU A 21 7.75 5.09 -26.05
N LEU A 22 8.59 5.44 -27.04
CA LEU A 22 8.30 6.52 -27.98
C LEU A 22 7.02 6.23 -28.80
N SER A 23 6.74 4.96 -29.16
CA SER A 23 5.52 4.61 -29.89
C SER A 23 4.23 4.76 -29.05
N VAL A 24 4.29 4.42 -27.76
CA VAL A 24 3.16 4.60 -26.83
C VAL A 24 2.92 6.08 -26.54
N ILE A 25 4.01 6.85 -26.36
CA ILE A 25 3.94 8.30 -26.16
C ILE A 25 3.40 9.01 -27.42
N HIS A 26 3.83 8.61 -28.63
CA HIS A 26 3.28 9.12 -29.89
C HIS A 26 1.79 8.78 -30.06
N GLY A 27 1.33 7.64 -29.52
CA GLY A 27 -0.10 7.30 -29.46
C GLY A 27 -0.93 8.21 -28.54
N GLU A 28 -0.30 8.93 -27.61
CA GLU A 28 -0.94 9.93 -26.73
C GLU A 28 -0.80 11.38 -27.21
N GLU A 29 -0.07 11.64 -28.31
CA GLU A 29 0.20 13.01 -28.77
C GLU A 29 -1.06 13.78 -29.24
N GLY A 30 -2.13 13.07 -29.60
CA GLY A 30 -3.44 13.65 -29.94
C GLY A 30 -4.47 13.71 -28.80
N HIS A 31 -4.18 13.16 -27.62
CA HIS A 31 -5.12 13.13 -26.50
C HIS A 31 -4.94 14.36 -25.58
N GLN A 32 -6.05 14.95 -25.12
CA GLN A 32 -6.00 16.08 -24.18
C GLN A 32 -5.43 15.68 -22.81
N ILE A 33 -5.67 14.43 -22.40
CA ILE A 33 -5.17 13.88 -21.12
C ILE A 33 -4.10 12.82 -21.43
N LYS A 34 -2.87 13.09 -21.00
CA LYS A 34 -1.72 12.19 -21.12
C LYS A 34 -1.47 11.44 -19.81
N TYR A 35 -1.30 10.12 -19.88
CA TYR A 35 -1.28 9.27 -18.70
C TYR A 35 0.13 8.81 -18.30
N HIS A 36 1.08 8.87 -19.22
CA HIS A 36 2.49 8.47 -19.02
C HIS A 36 3.40 9.69 -18.78
N THR A 37 3.12 10.46 -17.72
CA THR A 37 3.84 11.72 -17.43
C THR A 37 4.78 11.65 -16.22
N CYS A 38 4.76 10.53 -15.47
CA CYS A 38 5.52 10.38 -14.24
C CYS A 38 6.88 9.71 -14.48
N SER A 39 7.96 10.46 -14.28
CA SER A 39 9.33 9.93 -14.27
C SER A 39 9.59 9.10 -13.01
N TRP A 40 10.46 8.10 -13.10
CA TRP A 40 10.87 7.25 -11.98
C TRP A 40 11.33 8.07 -10.76
N GLN A 41 11.96 9.24 -10.99
CA GLN A 41 12.44 10.13 -9.93
C GLN A 41 11.28 10.73 -9.13
N LYS A 42 10.23 11.17 -9.83
CA LYS A 42 9.03 11.73 -9.20
C LYS A 42 8.31 10.67 -8.38
N THR A 43 8.19 9.46 -8.93
CA THR A 43 7.58 8.31 -8.24
C THR A 43 8.40 7.89 -7.01
N ALA A 44 9.73 7.85 -7.12
CA ALA A 44 10.60 7.48 -6.00
C ALA A 44 10.52 8.49 -4.86
N ALA A 45 10.54 9.80 -5.17
CA ALA A 45 10.37 10.84 -4.15
C ALA A 45 8.99 10.76 -3.46
N LEU A 46 7.95 10.49 -4.24
CA LEU A 46 6.58 10.29 -3.77
C LEU A 46 6.50 9.11 -2.80
N LEU A 47 6.99 7.92 -3.19
CA LEU A 47 6.97 6.72 -2.32
C LEU A 47 7.83 6.92 -1.07
N PHE A 48 9.03 7.49 -1.22
CA PHE A 48 9.94 7.72 -0.10
C PHE A 48 9.34 8.68 0.94
N SER A 49 8.66 9.74 0.50
CA SER A 49 8.01 10.70 1.40
C SER A 49 6.91 10.07 2.26
N GLU A 50 6.18 9.11 1.69
CA GLU A 50 5.16 8.35 2.39
C GLU A 50 5.76 7.43 3.47
N TYR A 51 6.83 6.70 3.14
CA TYR A 51 7.47 5.79 4.10
C TYR A 51 8.05 6.52 5.31
N ILE A 52 8.65 7.70 5.11
CA ILE A 52 9.16 8.51 6.23
C ILE A 52 8.02 8.87 7.19
N CYS A 53 6.88 9.28 6.63
CA CYS A 53 5.74 9.67 7.45
C CYS A 53 5.27 8.48 8.29
N LEU A 54 4.90 7.37 7.67
CA LEU A 54 4.39 6.17 8.36
C LEU A 54 5.36 5.63 9.42
N ALA A 55 6.67 5.66 9.15
CA ALA A 55 7.68 5.15 10.07
C ALA A 55 7.80 5.95 11.37
N ILE A 56 7.81 7.30 11.30
CA ILE A 56 8.00 8.17 12.48
C ILE A 56 6.90 7.97 13.54
N LEU A 57 5.75 7.46 13.13
CA LEU A 57 4.53 7.43 13.93
C LEU A 57 4.23 6.03 14.47
N SER A 58 4.51 5.02 13.64
CA SER A 58 4.31 3.62 13.99
C SER A 58 5.48 3.02 14.75
N PHE A 59 6.72 3.49 14.53
CA PHE A 59 7.90 2.93 15.17
C PHE A 59 7.94 3.19 16.68
N PRO A 60 7.63 4.40 17.20
CA PRO A 60 7.66 4.62 18.65
C PRO A 60 6.75 3.65 19.40
N TRP A 61 5.54 3.41 18.89
CA TRP A 61 4.59 2.48 19.49
C TRP A 61 5.08 1.04 19.39
N SER A 62 5.50 0.60 18.20
CA SER A 62 6.01 -0.76 17.98
C SER A 62 7.23 -1.08 18.86
N PHE A 63 8.17 -0.14 18.99
CA PHE A 63 9.37 -0.30 19.81
C PHE A 63 9.07 -0.19 21.31
N SER A 64 8.01 0.52 21.70
CA SER A 64 7.54 0.53 23.09
C SER A 64 6.97 -0.83 23.53
N VAL A 65 6.42 -1.62 22.60
CA VAL A 65 5.86 -2.95 22.89
C VAL A 65 6.92 -4.04 22.78
N LEU A 66 7.71 -4.04 21.70
CA LEU A 66 8.76 -5.05 21.49
C LEU A 66 9.99 -4.80 22.36
N GLY A 67 10.34 -3.54 22.61
CA GLY A 67 11.65 -3.14 23.11
C GLY A 67 12.68 -2.94 21.99
N MET A 68 13.77 -2.24 22.29
CA MET A 68 14.75 -1.78 21.31
C MET A 68 15.44 -2.92 20.55
N VAL A 69 16.01 -3.90 21.26
CA VAL A 69 16.79 -4.99 20.66
C VAL A 69 15.94 -5.85 19.72
N PRO A 70 14.83 -6.47 20.16
CA PRO A 70 14.00 -7.26 19.26
C PRO A 70 13.32 -6.38 18.19
N GLY A 71 12.98 -5.12 18.49
CA GLY A 71 12.44 -4.18 17.51
C GLY A 71 13.36 -3.96 16.32
N VAL A 72 14.65 -3.72 16.55
CA VAL A 72 15.65 -3.58 15.47
C VAL A 72 15.80 -4.88 14.68
N ILE A 73 15.89 -6.02 15.35
CA ILE A 73 16.05 -7.32 14.68
C ILE A 73 14.87 -7.60 13.74
N VAL A 74 13.64 -7.41 14.23
CA VAL A 74 12.42 -7.60 13.44
C VAL A 74 12.36 -6.59 12.28
N THR A 75 12.72 -5.33 12.52
CA THR A 75 12.75 -4.29 11.47
C THR A 75 13.69 -4.68 10.34
N CYS A 76 14.91 -5.14 10.65
CA CYS A 76 15.86 -5.64 9.66
C CYS A 76 15.35 -6.86 8.90
N ALA A 77 14.71 -7.81 9.59
CA ALA A 77 14.14 -8.99 8.96
C ALA A 77 13.00 -8.65 7.99
N VAL A 78 12.09 -7.76 8.41
CA VAL A 78 11.00 -7.27 7.56
C VAL A 78 11.56 -6.50 6.37
N ALA A 79 12.51 -5.58 6.58
CA ALA A 79 13.16 -4.83 5.51
C ALA A 79 13.82 -5.76 4.48
N ALA A 80 14.52 -6.81 4.92
CA ALA A 80 15.11 -7.80 4.03
C ALA A 80 14.05 -8.57 3.22
N SER A 81 12.93 -8.94 3.85
CA SER A 81 11.82 -9.63 3.18
C SER A 81 11.11 -8.75 2.15
N VAL A 82 10.92 -7.46 2.45
CA VAL A 82 10.31 -6.47 1.54
C VAL A 82 11.25 -6.17 0.38
N GLN A 83 12.56 -6.05 0.65
CA GLN A 83 13.54 -5.89 -0.42
C GLN A 83 13.56 -7.11 -1.36
N TYR A 84 13.46 -8.32 -0.80
CA TYR A 84 13.40 -9.55 -1.59
C TYR A 84 12.14 -9.61 -2.47
N THR A 85 10.96 -9.37 -1.90
CA THR A 85 9.69 -9.39 -2.64
C THR A 85 9.64 -8.28 -3.70
N SER A 86 10.24 -7.12 -3.44
CA SER A 86 10.43 -6.05 -4.43
C SER A 86 11.28 -6.50 -5.63
N LEU A 87 12.35 -7.28 -5.41
CA LEU A 87 13.13 -7.88 -6.50
C LEU A 87 12.32 -8.92 -7.29
N VAL A 88 11.45 -9.69 -6.63
CA VAL A 88 10.55 -10.64 -7.31
C VAL A 88 9.54 -9.89 -8.18
N LEU A 89 8.90 -8.84 -7.65
CA LEU A 89 8.02 -7.94 -8.38
C LEU A 89 8.73 -7.39 -9.62
N TRP A 90 9.93 -6.84 -9.46
CA TRP A 90 10.71 -6.31 -10.58
C TRP A 90 10.96 -7.38 -11.66
N LYS A 91 11.47 -8.57 -11.28
CA LYS A 91 11.68 -9.68 -12.23
C LYS A 91 10.39 -10.12 -12.91
N PHE A 92 9.28 -10.13 -12.19
CA PHE A 92 7.97 -10.51 -12.72
C PHE A 92 7.50 -9.49 -13.77
N CYS A 93 7.54 -8.20 -13.46
CA CYS A 93 7.15 -7.13 -14.38
C CYS A 93 8.03 -7.10 -15.64
N MET A 94 9.32 -7.40 -15.52
CA MET A 94 10.21 -7.49 -16.69
C MET A 94 9.84 -8.68 -17.61
N LYS A 95 9.33 -9.78 -17.06
CA LYS A 95 8.88 -10.94 -17.85
C LYS A 95 7.48 -10.76 -18.43
N HIS A 96 6.61 -10.07 -17.70
CA HIS A 96 5.20 -9.82 -18.05
C HIS A 96 4.93 -8.32 -18.21
N PRO A 97 5.48 -7.66 -19.25
CA PRO A 97 5.26 -6.23 -19.48
C PRO A 97 3.81 -5.89 -19.86
N GLU A 98 3.01 -6.89 -20.23
CA GLU A 98 1.57 -6.74 -20.46
C GLU A 98 0.78 -6.41 -19.17
N ALA A 99 1.35 -6.72 -17.99
CA ALA A 99 0.72 -6.46 -16.72
C ALA A 99 0.84 -4.96 -16.37
N ARG A 100 -0.28 -4.24 -16.47
CA ARG A 100 -0.31 -2.77 -16.25
C ARG A 100 -0.72 -2.38 -14.83
N ASP A 101 -1.42 -3.27 -14.16
CA ASP A 101 -1.89 -3.07 -12.79
C ASP A 101 -1.78 -4.37 -11.99
N VAL A 102 -1.89 -4.22 -10.66
CA VAL A 102 -1.81 -5.37 -9.75
C VAL A 102 -2.87 -6.43 -10.10
N CYS A 103 -4.03 -6.08 -10.66
CA CYS A 103 -5.06 -7.07 -10.96
C CYS A 103 -4.71 -7.94 -12.16
N ASP A 104 -4.06 -7.36 -13.18
CA ASP A 104 -3.51 -8.12 -14.31
C ASP A 104 -2.45 -9.12 -13.83
N VAL A 105 -1.56 -8.70 -12.92
CA VAL A 105 -0.60 -9.61 -12.28
C VAL A 105 -1.34 -10.76 -11.58
N GLY A 106 -2.44 -10.47 -10.89
CA GLY A 106 -3.16 -11.46 -10.08
C GLY A 106 -3.86 -12.49 -10.96
N LYS A 107 -4.39 -12.02 -12.10
CA LYS A 107 -4.93 -12.87 -13.15
C LYS A 107 -3.85 -13.79 -13.73
N ILE A 108 -2.64 -13.29 -14.00
CA ILE A 108 -1.53 -14.12 -14.50
C ILE A 108 -1.11 -15.15 -13.44
N ILE A 109 -1.02 -14.73 -12.18
CA ILE A 109 -0.62 -15.61 -11.08
C ILE A 109 -1.61 -16.77 -10.89
N LEU A 110 -2.91 -16.50 -10.99
CA LEU A 110 -3.96 -17.50 -10.78
C LEU A 110 -4.44 -18.16 -12.08
N GLY A 111 -3.56 -18.28 -13.08
CA GLY A 111 -3.80 -19.09 -14.27
C GLY A 111 -4.83 -18.52 -15.25
N GLY A 112 -4.99 -17.20 -15.30
CA GLY A 112 -5.86 -16.50 -16.25
C GLY A 112 -7.32 -16.37 -15.84
N SER A 113 -7.69 -16.82 -14.63
CA SER A 113 -9.08 -16.77 -14.14
C SER A 113 -9.58 -15.34 -13.98
N GLN A 114 -10.79 -15.05 -14.48
CA GLN A 114 -11.45 -13.75 -14.27
C GLN A 114 -11.88 -13.56 -12.81
N ILE A 115 -12.12 -14.65 -12.09
CA ILE A 115 -12.46 -14.60 -10.66
C ILE A 115 -11.28 -14.04 -9.87
N ALA A 116 -10.06 -14.48 -10.19
CA ALA A 116 -8.84 -13.97 -9.59
C ALA A 116 -8.69 -12.46 -9.81
N TYR A 117 -8.96 -11.99 -11.03
CA TYR A 117 -8.93 -10.57 -11.36
C TYR A 117 -9.90 -9.76 -10.49
N HIS A 118 -11.16 -10.18 -10.40
CA HIS A 118 -12.16 -9.48 -9.60
C HIS A 118 -11.84 -9.53 -8.10
N PHE A 119 -11.37 -10.67 -7.61
CA PHE A 119 -10.94 -10.82 -6.22
C PHE A 119 -9.79 -9.88 -5.87
N THR A 120 -8.72 -9.86 -6.68
CA THR A 120 -7.59 -8.96 -6.49
C THR A 120 -8.01 -7.49 -6.62
N ALA A 121 -8.96 -7.17 -7.49
CA ALA A 121 -9.48 -5.81 -7.63
C ALA A 121 -10.25 -5.34 -6.40
N VAL A 122 -11.09 -6.19 -5.82
CA VAL A 122 -11.80 -5.89 -4.57
C VAL A 122 -10.81 -5.74 -3.42
N MET A 123 -9.85 -6.66 -3.27
CA MET A 123 -8.81 -6.57 -2.24
C MET A 123 -7.97 -5.30 -2.37
N PHE A 124 -7.59 -4.92 -3.59
CA PHE A 124 -6.82 -3.69 -3.84
C PHE A 124 -7.60 -2.42 -3.48
N LEU A 125 -8.88 -2.36 -3.87
CA LEU A 125 -9.74 -1.23 -3.51
C LEU A 125 -9.97 -1.12 -2.01
N LEU A 126 -10.23 -2.25 -1.35
CA LEU A 126 -10.41 -2.28 0.10
C LEU A 126 -9.11 -1.87 0.81
N ASN A 127 -7.95 -2.37 0.39
CA ASN A 127 -6.67 -1.96 0.95
C ASN A 127 -6.47 -0.43 0.87
N ASN A 128 -6.68 0.16 -0.31
CA ASN A 128 -6.56 1.61 -0.47
C ASN A 128 -7.58 2.39 0.39
N VAL A 129 -8.82 1.90 0.50
CA VAL A 129 -9.83 2.52 1.38
C VAL A 129 -9.38 2.45 2.84
N PHE A 130 -8.89 1.32 3.33
CA PHE A 130 -8.37 1.21 4.69
C PHE A 130 -7.15 2.11 4.95
N ILE A 131 -6.29 2.31 3.95
CA ILE A 131 -5.20 3.28 4.03
C ILE A 131 -5.74 4.72 4.16
N MET A 132 -6.76 5.08 3.36
CA MET A 132 -7.46 6.36 3.50
C MET A 132 -8.08 6.53 4.89
N VAL A 133 -8.66 5.46 5.44
CA VAL A 133 -9.25 5.48 6.80
C VAL A 133 -8.15 5.71 7.84
N SER A 134 -7.07 4.95 7.77
CA SER A 134 -5.90 5.08 8.65
C SER A 134 -5.39 6.51 8.69
N GLN A 135 -5.40 7.20 7.54
CA GLN A 135 -4.96 8.57 7.42
C GLN A 135 -5.87 9.58 8.15
N THR A 136 -7.16 9.30 8.22
CA THR A 136 -8.14 10.12 8.94
C THR A 136 -8.00 9.93 10.45
N THR A 137 -7.89 8.68 10.91
CA THR A 137 -7.61 8.35 12.32
C THR A 137 -6.21 8.82 12.75
N TYR A 138 -5.28 8.93 11.82
CA TYR A 138 -3.92 9.42 12.07
C TYR A 138 -3.90 10.88 12.56
N ILE A 139 -4.83 11.73 12.12
CA ILE A 139 -4.93 13.11 12.63
C ILE A 139 -5.23 13.11 14.14
N ALA A 140 -6.07 12.18 14.59
CA ALA A 140 -6.38 11.99 16.01
C ALA A 140 -5.21 11.32 16.77
N GLY A 141 -4.51 10.36 16.17
CA GLY A 141 -3.31 9.76 16.77
C GLY A 141 -2.17 10.76 16.96
N MET A 142 -1.94 11.64 15.96
CA MET A 142 -0.92 12.67 16.01
C MET A 142 -1.25 13.75 17.04
N SER A 143 -2.53 14.11 17.22
CA SER A 143 -2.92 15.06 18.27
C SER A 143 -2.61 14.53 19.67
N ALA A 144 -2.90 13.25 19.92
CA ALA A 144 -2.57 12.58 21.18
C ALA A 144 -1.05 12.47 21.40
N PHE A 145 -0.28 12.04 20.39
CA PHE A 145 1.19 11.94 20.48
C PHE A 145 1.84 13.29 20.76
N LEU A 146 1.41 14.35 20.06
CA LEU A 146 1.90 15.70 20.29
C LEU A 146 1.47 16.26 21.65
N ASN A 147 0.35 15.78 22.22
CA ASN A 147 -0.05 16.14 23.57
C ASN A 147 0.82 15.47 24.64
N ILE A 148 1.13 14.19 24.48
CA ILE A 148 2.07 13.47 25.38
C ILE A 148 3.47 14.08 25.27
N SER A 149 3.95 14.30 24.05
CA SER A 149 5.25 14.94 23.79
C SER A 149 5.32 16.36 24.35
N TYR A 150 4.20 17.10 24.30
CA TYR A 150 4.08 18.42 24.93
C TYR A 150 4.21 18.33 26.46
N THR A 151 3.61 17.30 27.08
CA THR A 151 3.69 17.08 28.53
C THR A 151 5.09 16.66 28.98
N LEU A 152 5.78 15.82 28.21
CA LEU A 152 7.11 15.28 28.57
C LEU A 152 8.28 16.21 28.21
N ILE A 153 8.24 16.83 27.02
CA ILE A 153 9.37 17.59 26.43
C ILE A 153 9.02 19.08 26.35
N GLY A 154 7.79 19.39 25.94
CA GLY A 154 7.32 20.77 25.76
C GLY A 154 7.38 21.61 27.03
N GLN A 155 7.18 21.02 28.21
CA GLN A 155 7.30 21.75 29.48
C GLN A 155 8.73 22.21 29.80
N ILE A 156 9.75 21.54 29.25
CA ILE A 156 11.17 21.76 29.61
C ILE A 156 11.89 22.66 28.59
N THR A 157 11.52 22.59 27.30
CA THR A 157 12.33 23.19 26.22
C THR A 157 11.71 24.40 25.52
N ILE A 158 10.38 24.48 25.38
CA ILE A 158 9.70 25.57 24.65
C ILE A 158 8.33 25.86 25.26
N PRO A 159 8.05 27.07 25.79
CA PRO A 159 6.71 27.39 26.24
C PRO A 159 5.78 27.45 25.03
N SER A 160 4.59 26.88 25.17
CA SER A 160 3.36 27.13 24.39
C SER A 160 2.97 26.13 23.26
N PRO A 161 1.66 26.11 22.90
CA PRO A 161 1.09 25.45 21.71
C PRO A 161 1.82 25.68 20.37
N LEU A 162 2.84 26.53 20.31
CA LEU A 162 3.68 26.76 19.13
C LEU A 162 4.36 25.48 18.64
N PHE A 163 4.90 24.64 19.53
CA PHE A 163 5.53 23.36 19.12
C PHE A 163 4.53 22.42 18.45
N LYS A 164 3.34 22.25 19.03
CA LYS A 164 2.25 21.46 18.44
C LYS A 164 1.87 22.01 17.06
N LYS A 165 1.72 23.34 16.95
CA LYS A 165 1.40 24.01 15.67
C LYS A 165 2.48 23.77 14.61
N ILE A 166 3.76 23.89 14.96
CA ILE A 166 4.87 23.68 14.02
C ILE A 166 4.90 22.21 13.55
N ALA A 167 4.80 21.25 14.48
CA ALA A 167 4.79 19.83 14.13
C ALA A 167 3.59 19.45 13.25
N PHE A 168 2.39 19.97 13.56
CA PHE A 168 1.21 19.78 12.72
C PHE A 168 1.37 20.41 11.33
N SER A 169 1.97 21.60 11.23
CA SER A 169 2.19 22.27 9.94
C SER A 169 3.07 21.46 8.99
N PHE A 170 4.05 20.70 9.51
CA PHE A 170 4.87 19.81 8.68
C PHE A 170 4.17 18.47 8.37
N ALA A 171 3.30 17.97 9.25
CA ALA A 171 2.58 16.72 9.04
C ALA A 171 1.39 16.86 8.08
N ILE A 172 0.62 17.95 8.17
CA ILE A 172 -0.61 18.16 7.38
C ILE A 172 -0.40 18.01 5.86
N PRO A 173 0.63 18.62 5.23
CA PRO A 173 0.85 18.47 3.79
C PRO A 173 1.02 17.02 3.38
N THR A 174 1.80 16.24 4.15
CA THR A 174 2.04 14.82 3.89
C THR A 174 0.75 14.01 4.09
N ILE A 175 0.00 14.24 5.16
CA ILE A 175 -1.29 13.59 5.44
C ILE A 175 -2.29 13.79 4.29
N VAL A 176 -2.49 15.05 3.89
CA VAL A 176 -3.42 15.40 2.81
C VAL A 176 -2.97 14.79 1.50
N TYR A 177 -1.67 14.80 1.25
CA TYR A 177 -1.08 14.22 0.06
C TYR A 177 -1.30 12.71 -0.03
N LEU A 178 -1.00 11.94 1.02
CA LEU A 178 -1.23 10.48 1.02
C LEU A 178 -2.71 10.15 0.85
N GLY A 179 -3.59 10.83 1.59
CA GLY A 179 -5.04 10.63 1.46
C GLY A 179 -5.54 10.89 0.03
N ALA A 180 -5.08 11.99 -0.58
CA ALA A 180 -5.42 12.32 -1.97
C ALA A 180 -4.82 11.32 -2.97
N LEU A 181 -3.61 10.82 -2.71
CA LEU A 181 -2.91 9.86 -3.56
C LEU A 181 -3.70 8.54 -3.66
N TYR A 182 -4.01 7.92 -2.52
CA TYR A 182 -4.73 6.64 -2.50
C TYR A 182 -6.16 6.75 -3.03
N ALA A 183 -6.84 7.86 -2.73
CA ALA A 183 -8.15 8.17 -3.30
C ALA A 183 -8.06 8.30 -4.83
N SER A 184 -7.04 8.99 -5.35
CA SER A 184 -6.84 9.22 -6.78
C SER A 184 -6.42 7.95 -7.53
N VAL A 185 -5.58 7.10 -6.93
CA VAL A 185 -5.19 5.79 -7.50
C VAL A 185 -6.43 4.89 -7.61
N SER A 186 -7.24 4.82 -6.55
CA SER A 186 -8.48 4.05 -6.54
C SER A 186 -9.51 4.60 -7.52
N ALA A 187 -9.68 5.93 -7.56
CA ALA A 187 -10.58 6.59 -8.49
C ALA A 187 -10.17 6.34 -9.95
N ARG A 188 -8.88 6.48 -10.28
CA ARG A 188 -8.35 6.17 -11.61
C ARG A 188 -8.61 4.72 -12.00
N PHE A 189 -8.37 3.80 -11.08
CA PHE A 189 -8.57 2.36 -11.29
C PHE A 189 -10.04 2.01 -11.56
N VAL A 190 -10.99 2.61 -10.85
CA VAL A 190 -12.43 2.44 -11.11
C VAL A 190 -12.84 3.14 -12.40
N PHE A 191 -12.42 4.39 -12.60
CA PHE A 191 -12.74 5.22 -13.75
C PHE A 191 -12.29 4.56 -15.07
N PHE A 192 -11.08 3.98 -15.10
CA PHE A 192 -10.57 3.26 -16.28
C PHE A 192 -11.37 2.01 -16.62
N ARG A 193 -12.01 1.38 -15.64
CA ARG A 193 -12.91 0.24 -15.90
C ARG A 193 -14.29 0.69 -16.36
N VAL A 194 -14.86 1.70 -15.70
CA VAL A 194 -16.18 2.25 -16.08
C VAL A 194 -16.14 2.80 -17.51
N PHE A 195 -15.11 3.54 -17.87
CA PHE A 195 -14.93 4.14 -19.20
C PHE A 195 -13.92 3.38 -20.06
N SER A 196 -13.99 2.05 -20.08
CA SER A 196 -12.96 1.22 -20.71
C SER A 196 -12.75 1.46 -22.21
N GLN A 197 -13.85 1.72 -22.93
CA GLN A 197 -13.91 1.90 -24.38
C GLN A 197 -14.40 3.29 -24.80
N SER A 198 -14.57 4.23 -23.84
CA SER A 198 -15.21 5.51 -24.10
C SER A 198 -14.21 6.63 -24.36
N HIS A 199 -14.54 7.54 -25.29
CA HIS A 199 -13.81 8.77 -25.55
C HIS A 199 -13.69 9.67 -24.30
N HIS A 200 -14.61 9.55 -23.33
CA HIS A 200 -14.56 10.25 -22.04
C HIS A 200 -13.29 9.96 -21.24
N ARG A 201 -12.56 8.89 -21.55
CA ARG A 201 -11.26 8.59 -20.94
C ARG A 201 -10.17 9.58 -21.32
N HIS A 202 -10.15 10.08 -22.56
CA HIS A 202 -9.03 10.88 -23.08
C HIS A 202 -9.39 12.35 -23.34
N SER A 203 -10.63 12.74 -23.04
CA SER A 203 -11.18 14.06 -23.31
C SER A 203 -11.82 14.68 -22.07
N ASN A 204 -11.61 15.99 -21.89
CA ASN A 204 -12.21 16.77 -20.81
C ASN A 204 -13.70 16.99 -21.05
N THR A 205 -14.51 16.04 -20.61
CA THR A 205 -15.98 16.12 -20.70
C THR A 205 -16.59 16.29 -19.31
N ALA A 206 -17.71 17.01 -19.21
CA ALA A 206 -18.41 17.19 -17.93
C ALA A 206 -18.83 15.84 -17.30
N VAL A 207 -19.18 14.85 -18.13
CA VAL A 207 -19.50 13.48 -17.69
C VAL A 207 -18.29 12.81 -17.04
N ALA A 208 -17.10 12.94 -17.62
CA ALA A 208 -15.87 12.39 -17.04
C ALA A 208 -15.55 13.02 -15.68
N TRP A 209 -15.68 14.35 -15.58
CA TRP A 209 -15.48 15.08 -14.33
C TRP A 209 -16.49 14.70 -13.24
N MET A 210 -17.79 14.62 -13.59
CA MET A 210 -18.83 14.19 -12.66
C MET A 210 -18.63 12.75 -12.20
N ALA A 211 -18.27 11.84 -13.11
CA ALA A 211 -18.01 10.45 -12.74
C ALA A 211 -16.77 10.33 -11.85
N TRP A 212 -15.71 11.08 -12.14
CA TRP A 212 -14.52 11.13 -11.29
C TRP A 212 -14.83 11.65 -9.88
N ALA A 213 -15.54 12.78 -9.79
CA ALA A 213 -15.97 13.35 -8.52
C ALA A 213 -16.90 12.39 -7.76
N GLY A 214 -17.83 11.75 -8.44
CA GLY A 214 -18.74 10.75 -7.85
C GLY A 214 -17.99 9.56 -7.26
N ILE A 215 -17.01 9.01 -7.98
CA ILE A 215 -16.17 7.92 -7.47
C ILE A 215 -15.39 8.37 -6.23
N LEU A 216 -14.80 9.56 -6.24
CA LEU A 216 -14.09 10.10 -5.08
C LEU A 216 -15.02 10.24 -3.87
N ILE A 217 -16.22 10.81 -4.04
CA ILE A 217 -17.20 10.98 -2.97
C ILE A 217 -17.54 9.61 -2.36
N VAL A 218 -17.80 8.59 -3.19
CA VAL A 218 -18.11 7.24 -2.70
C VAL A 218 -16.95 6.65 -1.90
N LEU A 219 -15.71 6.78 -2.39
CA LEU A 219 -14.52 6.29 -1.68
C LEU A 219 -14.31 7.00 -0.34
N TRP A 220 -14.47 8.32 -0.30
CA TRP A 220 -14.33 9.12 0.92
C TRP A 220 -15.44 8.87 1.92
N VAL A 221 -16.69 8.70 1.48
CA VAL A 221 -17.81 8.33 2.36
C VAL A 221 -17.59 6.93 2.94
N ALA A 222 -17.14 5.97 2.13
CA ALA A 222 -16.80 4.64 2.64
C ALA A 222 -15.67 4.70 3.68
N ALA A 223 -14.61 5.48 3.42
CA ALA A 223 -13.53 5.68 4.38
C ALA A 223 -14.02 6.35 5.69
N PHE A 224 -14.89 7.36 5.58
CA PHE A 224 -15.48 8.01 6.75
C PHE A 224 -16.30 7.04 7.60
N ILE A 225 -17.15 6.22 6.98
CA ILE A 225 -17.96 5.23 7.70
C ILE A 225 -17.07 4.22 8.45
N ILE A 226 -16.02 3.72 7.81
CA ILE A 226 -15.10 2.77 8.46
C ILE A 226 -14.31 3.44 9.58
N ALA A 227 -13.91 4.72 9.43
CA ALA A 227 -13.22 5.47 10.48
C ALA A 227 -14.05 5.58 11.77
N GLU A 228 -15.36 5.79 11.63
CA GLU A 228 -16.30 5.89 12.76
C GLU A 228 -16.61 4.52 13.40
N ILE A 229 -16.49 3.43 12.63
CA ILE A 229 -16.69 2.06 13.12
C ILE A 229 -15.45 1.52 13.84
N ILE A 230 -14.24 1.99 13.52
CA ILE A 230 -13.01 1.57 14.20
C ILE A 230 -12.18 2.82 14.51
N PRO A 231 -12.49 3.54 15.62
CA PRO A 231 -11.81 4.78 15.97
C PRO A 231 -10.38 4.57 16.51
N PHE A 232 -9.90 3.32 16.54
CA PHE A 232 -8.62 2.92 17.10
C PHE A 232 -7.56 2.76 16.00
N PHE A 233 -6.59 3.68 15.95
CA PHE A 233 -5.56 3.66 14.90
C PHE A 233 -4.74 2.36 14.89
N SER A 234 -4.32 1.87 16.06
CA SER A 234 -3.49 0.65 16.16
C SER A 234 -4.24 -0.61 15.73
N ASP A 235 -5.50 -0.74 16.15
CA ASP A 235 -6.33 -1.90 15.80
C ASP A 235 -6.71 -1.87 14.31
N LEU A 236 -7.02 -0.68 13.77
CA LEU A 236 -7.31 -0.50 12.36
C LEU A 236 -6.10 -0.83 11.48
N LEU A 237 -4.90 -0.35 11.85
CA LEU A 237 -3.67 -0.66 11.13
C LEU A 237 -3.33 -2.15 11.21
N SER A 238 -3.55 -2.78 12.37
CA SER A 238 -3.36 -4.22 12.57
C SER A 238 -4.33 -5.04 11.70
N LEU A 239 -5.60 -4.64 11.63
CA LEU A 239 -6.62 -5.29 10.81
C LEU A 239 -6.31 -5.13 9.32
N MET A 240 -5.93 -3.93 8.87
CA MET A 240 -5.54 -3.69 7.48
C MET A 240 -4.31 -4.54 7.10
N SER A 241 -3.28 -4.54 7.94
CA SER A 241 -2.04 -5.25 7.64
C SER A 241 -2.23 -6.76 7.62
N SER A 242 -3.03 -7.29 8.54
CA SER A 242 -3.35 -8.72 8.54
C SER A 242 -4.19 -9.14 7.33
N LEU A 243 -5.19 -8.36 6.92
CA LEU A 243 -6.05 -8.70 5.79
C LEU A 243 -5.39 -8.50 4.42
N PHE A 244 -4.71 -7.38 4.22
CA PHE A 244 -4.31 -6.93 2.89
C PHE A 244 -2.80 -6.95 2.67
N ASP A 245 -2.01 -6.50 3.64
CA ASP A 245 -0.54 -6.49 3.49
C ASP A 245 0.03 -7.90 3.53
N SER A 246 -0.56 -8.81 4.31
CA SER A 246 -0.17 -10.22 4.30
C SER A 246 -0.40 -10.86 2.92
N TRP A 247 -1.52 -10.51 2.28
CA TRP A 247 -1.85 -10.95 0.94
C TRP A 247 -0.90 -10.33 -0.08
N PHE A 248 -0.92 -9.00 -0.26
CA PHE A 248 -0.14 -8.31 -1.30
C PHE A 248 1.36 -8.25 -1.03
N GLY A 249 1.80 -8.31 0.23
CA GLY A 249 3.20 -8.23 0.63
C GLY A 249 3.91 -9.58 0.61
N PHE A 250 3.25 -10.66 1.07
CA PHE A 250 3.90 -11.97 1.19
C PHE A 250 3.33 -13.02 0.24
N ILE A 251 2.03 -13.34 0.37
CA ILE A 251 1.41 -14.45 -0.40
C ILE A 251 1.53 -14.17 -1.89
N TYR A 252 1.20 -12.96 -2.31
CA TYR A 252 1.09 -12.55 -3.69
C TYR A 252 2.41 -12.67 -4.45
N TRP A 253 3.49 -12.10 -3.90
CA TRP A 253 4.81 -12.17 -4.50
C TRP A 253 5.46 -13.55 -4.34
N GLY A 254 5.15 -14.27 -3.26
CA GLY A 254 5.55 -15.66 -3.10
C GLY A 254 4.98 -16.56 -4.20
N LEU A 255 3.70 -16.39 -4.55
CA LEU A 255 3.07 -17.09 -5.66
C LEU A 255 3.63 -16.65 -7.02
N ALA A 256 3.88 -15.34 -7.20
CA ALA A 256 4.50 -14.81 -8.41
C ALA A 256 5.86 -15.46 -8.70
N TYR A 257 6.70 -15.65 -7.67
CA TYR A 257 7.97 -16.36 -7.80
C TYR A 257 7.80 -17.81 -8.26
N LEU A 258 6.83 -18.53 -7.70
CA LEU A 258 6.61 -19.95 -8.01
C LEU A 258 6.17 -20.18 -9.47
N ILE A 259 5.58 -19.16 -10.10
CA ILE A 259 5.17 -19.16 -11.51
C ILE A 259 6.30 -18.70 -12.42
N LEU A 260 7.11 -17.75 -11.96
CA LEU A 260 8.32 -17.32 -12.65
C LEU A 260 9.27 -18.52 -12.89
N TYR A 261 9.35 -19.43 -11.92
CA TYR A 261 10.18 -20.64 -11.94
C TYR A 261 9.36 -21.94 -11.75
N PRO A 262 8.84 -22.53 -12.84
CA PRO A 262 8.06 -23.78 -12.78
C PRO A 262 8.91 -24.97 -12.32
N CYS A 263 8.24 -26.06 -11.91
CA CYS A 263 8.81 -27.21 -11.18
C CYS A 263 10.16 -27.72 -11.69
N ASN A 264 10.36 -27.84 -13.01
CA ASN A 264 11.63 -28.35 -13.59
C ASN A 264 12.83 -27.43 -13.34
N LYS A 265 12.60 -26.15 -13.07
CA LYS A 265 13.64 -25.14 -12.84
C LYS A 265 13.77 -24.78 -11.36
N ARG A 266 12.77 -25.09 -10.53
CA ARG A 266 12.64 -24.67 -9.13
C ARG A 266 13.76 -25.18 -8.23
N TRP A 267 14.20 -26.42 -8.43
CA TRP A 267 15.22 -27.08 -7.63
C TRP A 267 16.59 -27.16 -8.30
N ASN A 268 16.80 -26.32 -9.33
CA ASN A 268 18.05 -26.37 -10.10
C ASN A 268 19.14 -25.57 -9.38
N GLY A 269 19.89 -26.25 -8.52
CA GLY A 269 20.99 -25.72 -7.72
C GLY A 269 20.61 -25.33 -6.28
N PHE A 270 21.63 -25.19 -5.44
CA PHE A 270 21.47 -24.87 -4.01
C PHE A 270 20.81 -23.50 -3.80
N GLY A 271 21.29 -22.45 -4.47
CA GLY A 271 20.75 -21.10 -4.33
C GLY A 271 19.26 -21.00 -4.69
N ARG A 272 18.83 -21.65 -5.78
CA ARG A 272 17.42 -21.61 -6.19
C ARG A 272 16.50 -22.45 -5.32
N SER A 273 17.03 -23.53 -4.76
CA SER A 273 16.33 -24.32 -3.74
C SER A 273 16.08 -23.48 -2.49
N VAL A 274 17.06 -22.71 -2.03
CA VAL A 274 16.91 -21.79 -0.88
C VAL A 274 15.88 -20.71 -1.17
N GLU A 275 15.94 -20.05 -2.32
CA GLU A 275 14.93 -19.06 -2.72
C GLU A 275 13.53 -19.66 -2.80
N THR A 276 13.39 -20.87 -3.34
CA THR A 276 12.11 -21.57 -3.39
C THR A 276 11.55 -21.83 -2.00
N LEU A 277 12.38 -22.35 -1.09
CA LEU A 277 11.99 -22.59 0.31
C LEU A 277 11.58 -21.29 1.01
N LEU A 278 12.31 -20.20 0.75
CA LEU A 278 11.95 -18.88 1.26
C LEU A 278 10.57 -18.44 0.76
N ASN A 279 10.22 -18.63 -0.51
CA ASN A 279 8.90 -18.25 -1.02
C ASN A 279 7.77 -19.12 -0.45
N TYR A 280 7.99 -20.42 -0.27
CA TYR A 280 7.01 -21.26 0.43
C TYR A 280 6.83 -20.78 1.88
N PHE A 281 7.91 -20.44 2.57
CA PHE A 281 7.85 -19.84 3.89
C PHE A 281 7.07 -18.53 3.88
N LEU A 282 7.32 -17.62 2.93
CA LEU A 282 6.59 -16.35 2.81
C LEU A 282 5.08 -16.57 2.57
N VAL A 283 4.69 -17.54 1.74
CA VAL A 283 3.27 -17.88 1.52
C VAL A 283 2.63 -18.41 2.80
N LEU A 284 3.28 -19.34 3.50
CA LEU A 284 2.77 -19.89 4.76
C LEU A 284 2.71 -18.85 5.87
N PHE A 285 3.73 -18.01 5.97
CA PHE A 285 3.81 -16.91 6.93
C PHE A 285 2.74 -15.85 6.65
N GLY A 286 2.53 -15.49 5.38
CA GLY A 286 1.45 -14.61 4.96
C GLY A 286 0.07 -15.19 5.28
N LEU A 287 -0.16 -16.48 5.05
CA LEU A 287 -1.41 -17.16 5.44
C LEU A 287 -1.61 -17.18 6.95
N TYR A 288 -0.52 -17.39 7.72
CA TYR A 288 -0.57 -17.31 9.17
C TYR A 288 -0.97 -15.91 9.65
N ILE A 289 -0.34 -14.85 9.13
CA ILE A 289 -0.70 -13.46 9.46
C ILE A 289 -2.15 -13.17 9.04
N LEU A 290 -2.58 -13.64 7.86
CA LEU A 290 -3.95 -13.46 7.38
C LEU A 290 -4.97 -14.06 8.36
N ILE A 291 -4.73 -15.27 8.86
CA ILE A 291 -5.70 -15.97 9.72
C ILE A 291 -5.55 -15.52 11.18
N ALA A 292 -4.37 -15.74 11.76
CA ALA A 292 -4.12 -15.47 13.17
C ALA A 292 -4.08 -13.97 13.46
N GLY A 293 -3.49 -13.17 12.57
CA GLY A 293 -3.46 -11.72 12.70
C GLY A 293 -4.87 -11.13 12.66
N THR A 294 -5.69 -11.49 11.67
CA THR A 294 -7.07 -11.00 11.59
C THR A 294 -7.87 -11.39 12.83
N TYR A 295 -7.72 -12.62 13.32
CA TYR A 295 -8.38 -13.06 14.55
C TYR A 295 -7.98 -12.19 15.77
N VAL A 296 -6.67 -11.94 15.94
CA VAL A 296 -6.18 -11.11 17.04
C VAL A 296 -6.67 -9.67 16.88
N SER A 297 -6.60 -9.06 15.69
CA SER A 297 -7.06 -7.70 15.46
C SER A 297 -8.57 -7.55 15.71
N VAL A 298 -9.39 -8.50 15.28
CA VAL A 298 -10.84 -8.49 15.57
C VAL A 298 -11.08 -8.60 17.07
N LYS A 299 -10.33 -9.46 17.76
CA LYS A 299 -10.44 -9.61 19.21
C LYS A 299 -10.04 -8.33 19.94
N THR A 300 -8.94 -7.67 19.56
CA THR A 300 -8.52 -6.42 20.21
C THR A 300 -9.55 -5.32 19.99
N ILE A 301 -10.20 -5.24 18.82
CA ILE A 301 -11.32 -4.32 18.59
C ILE A 301 -12.47 -4.60 19.57
N ILE A 302 -12.89 -5.86 19.74
CA ILE A 302 -13.96 -6.23 20.67
C ILE A 302 -13.58 -5.86 22.12
N ASP A 303 -12.36 -6.21 22.53
CA ASP A 303 -11.85 -5.92 23.88
C ASP A 303 -11.78 -4.39 24.12
N SER A 304 -11.33 -3.62 23.13
CA SER A 304 -11.30 -2.15 23.16
C SER A 304 -12.69 -1.52 23.29
N TYR A 305 -13.71 -2.09 22.64
CA TYR A 305 -15.10 -1.67 22.81
C TYR A 305 -15.67 -2.00 24.19
N HIS A 306 -15.38 -3.20 24.71
CA HIS A 306 -15.85 -3.63 26.03
C HIS A 306 -15.24 -2.79 27.17
N ALA A 307 -13.99 -2.38 27.01
CA ALA A 307 -13.29 -1.53 27.96
C ALA A 307 -13.84 -0.07 28.03
N SER A 308 -14.79 0.32 27.17
CA SER A 308 -15.40 1.67 27.12
C SER A 308 -14.37 2.81 27.04
N LEU A 309 -13.20 2.54 26.45
CA LEU A 309 -12.08 3.50 26.38
C LEU A 309 -12.37 4.71 25.48
N TYR A 310 -13.32 4.56 24.54
CA TYR A 310 -13.78 5.60 23.60
C TYR A 310 -15.30 5.43 23.44
N GLY A 311 -16.03 6.51 23.17
CA GLY A 311 -17.49 6.48 23.08
C GLY A 311 -18.02 5.53 21.99
N GLY A 312 -19.34 5.34 21.93
CA GLY A 312 -19.98 4.47 20.94
C GLY A 312 -19.68 4.85 19.49
N VAL A 313 -20.05 3.96 18.56
CA VAL A 313 -19.97 4.22 17.11
C VAL A 313 -20.72 5.52 16.78
N PHE A 314 -20.08 6.43 16.03
CA PHE A 314 -20.58 7.80 15.76
C PHE A 314 -20.79 8.67 17.01
N SER A 315 -20.05 8.44 18.09
CA SER A 315 -20.13 9.30 19.26
C SER A 315 -19.42 10.64 19.01
N CYS A 316 -20.15 11.74 19.20
CA CYS A 316 -19.61 13.10 19.13
C CYS A 316 -18.74 13.46 20.36
N VAL A 317 -18.03 12.48 20.93
CA VAL A 317 -17.11 12.71 22.05
C VAL A 317 -15.81 13.25 21.46
N PRO A 318 -15.24 14.35 22.00
CA PRO A 318 -13.98 14.86 21.50
C PRO A 318 -12.88 13.81 21.67
N ASN A 319 -12.31 13.33 20.55
CA ASN A 319 -11.14 12.46 20.54
C ASN A 319 -9.83 13.21 20.88
N GLY A 320 -9.93 14.51 21.21
CA GLY A 320 -8.82 15.32 21.68
C GLY A 320 -8.81 15.36 23.20
N ILE A 321 -7.92 14.58 23.81
CA ILE A 321 -7.28 14.99 25.07
C ILE A 321 -6.26 16.08 24.77
#